data_AF-A0A3D5R283-F1
#
_entry.id   AF-A0A3D5R283-F1
#
_cell.length_a   1.000
_cell.length_b   1.000
_cell.length_c   1.000
_cell.angle_alpha   90.00
_cell.angle_beta   90.00
_cell.angle_gamma   90.00
#
_symmetry.space_group_name_H-M   'P 1'
#
loop_
_entity.id
_entity.type
_entity.pdbx_description
1 polymer ?
#
loop_
_entity_poly.entity_id
_entity_poly.type
_entity_poly.pdbx_seq_one_letter_code
_entity_poly.pdbx_strand_id
1 'polypeptide(L)'
;MPETKKDKKSLPIAGIFFLLIVIPLSLMAFLIANGMFKLGVTIKERAVNVLDVKAQEDIKARAVNTANQVASLLMESKKDLQIATIIPSTESVYKQFVSENKKPLWIKKDGKIQQTLAPLYKEIALIDKAGNEKIKVVDGQAWPSGKLVNVSNP
;
A
#
# COMPACT_ATOMS: atom_id res chain seq x y z
N MET A 1 -78.82 2.18 47.68
CA MET A 1 -78.03 1.64 46.55
C MET A 1 -77.47 2.82 45.76
N PRO A 2 -76.15 2.94 45.56
CA PRO A 2 -75.54 4.07 44.87
C PRO A 2 -75.34 3.75 43.38
N GLU A 3 -75.92 4.55 42.49
CA GLU A 3 -75.68 4.49 41.05
C GLU A 3 -74.54 5.46 40.70
N THR A 4 -73.34 4.93 40.50
CA THR A 4 -72.16 5.69 40.06
C THR A 4 -72.27 6.02 38.57
N LYS A 5 -72.79 7.21 38.22
CA LYS A 5 -72.70 7.72 36.84
C LYS A 5 -71.28 8.26 36.59
N LYS A 6 -70.50 7.50 35.82
CA LYS A 6 -69.21 7.91 35.25
C LYS A 6 -69.38 9.16 34.38
N ASP A 7 -68.82 10.27 34.85
CA ASP A 7 -68.57 11.48 34.07
C ASP A 7 -67.84 11.15 32.76
N LYS A 8 -68.54 11.25 31.63
CA LYS A 8 -67.88 11.45 30.32
C LYS A 8 -67.75 12.95 30.11
N LYS A 9 -66.68 13.54 30.66
CA LYS A 9 -66.27 14.91 30.33
C LYS A 9 -65.95 14.96 28.84
N SER A 10 -66.81 15.60 28.05
CA SER A 10 -66.53 15.91 26.65
C SER A 10 -65.34 16.87 26.58
N LEU A 11 -64.46 16.65 25.59
CA LEU A 11 -63.35 17.58 25.37
C LEU A 11 -63.92 18.98 25.05
N PRO A 12 -63.38 20.05 25.66
CA PRO A 12 -63.76 21.40 25.29
C PRO A 12 -63.44 21.62 23.81
N ILE A 13 -64.27 22.38 23.10
CA ILE A 13 -64.17 22.66 21.66
C ILE A 13 -62.75 23.12 21.27
N ALA A 14 -62.09 23.92 22.12
CA ALA A 14 -60.70 24.34 21.95
C ALA A 14 -59.69 23.18 21.90
N GLY A 15 -59.89 22.10 22.67
CA GLY A 15 -59.05 20.91 22.66
C GLY A 15 -59.17 20.09 21.37
N ILE A 16 -60.34 20.11 20.72
CA ILE A 16 -60.56 19.45 19.42
C ILE A 16 -59.79 20.20 18.32
N PHE A 17 -59.85 21.53 18.30
CA PHE A 17 -59.07 22.35 17.37
C PHE A 17 -57.56 22.19 17.58
N PHE A 18 -57.10 22.10 18.83
CA PHE A 18 -55.70 21.83 19.14
C PHE A 18 -55.24 20.46 18.60
N LEU A 19 -56.03 19.41 18.82
CA LEU A 19 -55.75 18.06 18.29
C LEU A 19 -55.67 18.03 16.75
N LEU A 20 -56.58 18.74 16.07
CA LEU A 20 -56.60 18.84 14.61
C LEU A 20 -55.36 19.50 14.02
N ILE A 21 -54.70 20.39 14.76
CA ILE A 21 -53.47 21.07 14.31
C ILE A 21 -52.23 20.24 14.69
N VAL A 22 -52.20 19.70 15.90
CA VAL A 22 -51.02 19.03 16.45
C VAL A 22 -50.80 17.66 15.81
N ILE A 23 -51.86 16.90 15.51
CA ILE A 23 -51.71 15.56 14.91
C ILE A 23 -51.03 15.63 13.53
N PRO A 24 -51.49 16.44 12.56
CA PRO A 24 -50.84 16.54 11.26
C PRO A 24 -49.40 17.04 11.35
N LEU A 25 -49.13 18.01 12.23
CA LEU A 25 -47.78 18.54 12.44
C LEU A 25 -46.84 17.49 13.01
N SER A 26 -47.28 16.74 14.02
CA SER A 26 -46.49 15.67 14.63
C SER A 26 -46.23 14.53 13.63
N LEU A 27 -47.23 14.19 12.81
CA LEU A 27 -47.08 13.18 11.77
C LEU A 27 -46.08 13.62 10.70
N MET A 28 -46.15 14.88 10.25
CA MET A 28 -45.18 15.43 9.30
C MET A 28 -43.77 15.47 9.89
N ALA A 29 -43.60 15.92 11.14
CA ALA A 29 -42.31 15.90 11.82
C ALA A 29 -41.73 14.47 11.92
N PHE A 30 -42.57 13.48 12.21
CA PHE A 30 -42.17 12.07 12.27
C PHE A 30 -41.75 11.51 10.91
N LEU A 31 -42.48 11.83 9.84
CA LEU A 31 -42.13 11.43 8.47
C LEU A 31 -40.83 12.08 7.99
N ILE A 32 -40.64 13.37 8.28
CA ILE A 32 -39.41 14.10 7.95
C ILE A 32 -38.21 13.49 8.68
N ALA A 33 -38.32 13.24 9.98
CA ALA A 33 -37.25 12.61 10.76
C ALA A 33 -36.88 11.24 10.18
N ASN A 34 -37.84 10.35 9.93
CA ASN A 34 -37.58 9.03 9.37
C ASN A 34 -37.00 9.08 7.95
N GLY A 35 -37.47 10.02 7.12
CA GLY A 35 -36.91 10.26 5.80
C GLY A 35 -35.44 10.69 5.87
N MET A 36 -35.13 11.65 6.74
CA MET A 36 -33.76 12.13 6.96
C MET A 36 -32.83 11.05 7.51
N PHE A 37 -33.29 10.24 8.47
CA PHE A 37 -32.50 9.15 9.03
C PHE A 37 -32.18 8.06 7.99
N LYS A 38 -33.18 7.63 7.19
CA LYS A 38 -32.95 6.65 6.13
C LYS A 38 -31.98 7.18 5.07
N LEU A 39 -32.15 8.42 4.62
CA LEU A 39 -31.24 9.04 3.66
C LEU A 39 -29.81 9.18 4.24
N GLY A 40 -29.69 9.61 5.49
CA GLY A 40 -28.39 9.73 6.17
C GLY A 40 -27.64 8.40 6.26
N VAL A 41 -28.33 7.32 6.64
CA VAL A 41 -27.74 5.97 6.72
C VAL A 41 -27.37 5.46 5.33
N THR A 42 -28.25 5.59 4.34
CA THR A 42 -27.98 5.14 2.96
C THR A 42 -26.82 5.89 2.29
N ILE A 43 -26.71 7.21 2.51
CA ILE A 43 -25.60 8.01 1.99
C ILE A 43 -24.29 7.59 2.66
N LYS A 44 -24.30 7.38 3.98
CA LYS A 44 -23.13 6.92 4.73
C LYS A 44 -22.66 5.54 4.24
N GLU A 45 -23.58 4.57 4.13
CA GLU A 45 -23.27 3.22 3.64
C GLU A 45 -22.74 3.24 2.20
N ARG A 46 -23.37 4.01 1.31
CA ARG A 46 -22.90 4.13 -0.08
C ARG A 46 -21.52 4.78 -0.16
N ALA A 47 -21.28 5.84 0.61
CA ALA A 47 -19.98 6.51 0.66
C ALA A 47 -18.89 5.58 1.20
N VAL A 48 -19.18 4.81 2.25
CA VAL A 48 -18.25 3.80 2.80
C VAL A 48 -17.96 2.70 1.78
N ASN A 49 -18.97 2.18 1.09
CA ASN A 49 -18.78 1.13 0.08
C ASN A 49 -17.95 1.62 -1.11
N VAL A 50 -18.21 2.83 -1.62
CA VAL A 50 -17.42 3.42 -2.71
C VAL A 50 -15.98 3.70 -2.26
N LEU A 51 -15.79 4.16 -1.02
CA LEU A 51 -14.47 4.38 -0.45
C LEU A 51 -13.69 3.06 -0.32
N ASP A 52 -14.35 1.98 0.12
CA ASP A 52 -13.72 0.66 0.24
C ASP A 52 -13.32 0.10 -1.13
N VAL A 53 -14.22 0.15 -2.13
CA VAL A 53 -13.91 -0.28 -3.50
C VAL A 53 -12.71 0.49 -4.05
N LYS A 54 -12.69 1.82 -3.90
CA LYS A 54 -11.58 2.66 -4.34
C LYS A 54 -10.27 2.31 -3.63
N ALA A 55 -10.31 2.09 -2.31
CA ALA A 55 -9.14 1.68 -1.54
C ALA A 55 -8.60 0.32 -2.02
N GLN A 56 -9.49 -0.64 -2.31
CA GLN A 56 -9.10 -1.94 -2.86
C GLN A 56 -8.48 -1.82 -4.26
N GLU A 57 -9.05 -0.99 -5.14
CA GLU A 57 -8.48 -0.71 -6.47
C GLU A 57 -7.10 -0.08 -6.38
N ASP A 58 -6.92 0.93 -5.51
CA ASP A 58 -5.63 1.58 -5.29
C ASP A 58 -4.58 0.59 -4.77
N ILE A 59 -4.94 -0.29 -3.83
CA ILE A 59 -4.04 -1.34 -3.32
C ILE A 59 -3.67 -2.32 -4.43
N LYS A 60 -4.64 -2.79 -5.23
CA LYS A 60 -4.39 -3.68 -6.37
C LYS A 60 -3.47 -3.02 -7.39
N ALA A 61 -3.72 -1.77 -7.74
CA ALA A 61 -2.89 -1.01 -8.67
C ALA A 61 -1.45 -0.86 -8.16
N ARG A 62 -1.27 -0.57 -6.86
CA ARG A 62 0.05 -0.53 -6.22
C ARG A 62 0.74 -1.89 -6.24
N ALA A 63 0.02 -2.96 -5.90
CA ALA A 63 0.58 -4.31 -5.91
C ALA A 63 1.06 -4.71 -7.31
N VAL A 64 0.24 -4.46 -8.35
CA VAL A 64 0.61 -4.71 -9.75
C VAL A 64 1.80 -3.85 -10.17
N ASN A 65 1.82 -2.56 -9.82
CA ASN A 65 2.95 -1.69 -10.14
C ASN A 65 4.25 -2.16 -9.46
N THR A 66 4.20 -2.53 -8.19
CA THR A 66 5.35 -3.11 -7.48
C THR A 66 5.81 -4.42 -8.12
N ALA A 67 4.88 -5.32 -8.47
CA ALA A 67 5.22 -6.56 -9.16
C ALA A 67 5.91 -6.31 -10.51
N ASN A 68 5.41 -5.34 -11.28
CA ASN A 68 6.04 -4.94 -12.54
C ASN A 68 7.45 -4.37 -12.32
N GLN A 69 7.66 -3.53 -11.30
CA GLN A 69 8.99 -3.00 -10.97
C GLN A 69 9.96 -4.12 -10.59
N VAL A 70 9.53 -5.11 -9.81
CA VAL A 70 10.33 -6.29 -9.48
C VAL A 70 10.66 -7.10 -10.72
N ALA A 71 9.67 -7.34 -11.60
CA ALA A 71 9.88 -8.07 -12.84
C ALA A 71 10.89 -7.36 -13.76
N SER A 72 10.79 -6.03 -13.90
CA SER A 72 11.75 -5.23 -14.65
C SER A 72 13.16 -5.32 -14.05
N LEU A 73 13.29 -5.20 -12.72
CA LEU A 73 14.58 -5.34 -12.03
C LEU A 73 15.22 -6.71 -12.29
N LEU A 74 14.44 -7.79 -12.22
CA LEU A 74 14.94 -9.14 -12.48
C LEU A 74 15.34 -9.31 -13.95
N MET A 75 14.60 -8.72 -14.88
CA MET A 75 14.93 -8.79 -16.31
C MET A 75 16.22 -8.02 -16.64
N GLU A 76 16.43 -6.86 -16.02
CA GLU A 76 17.70 -6.12 -16.08
C GLU A 76 18.84 -6.93 -15.46
N SER A 77 18.63 -7.48 -14.26
CA SER A 77 19.65 -8.31 -13.59
C SER A 77 20.04 -9.54 -14.42
N LYS A 78 19.08 -10.16 -15.11
CA LYS A 78 19.35 -11.26 -16.05
C LYS A 78 20.23 -10.79 -17.22
N LYS A 79 19.94 -9.62 -17.79
CA LYS A 79 20.74 -9.05 -18.88
C LYS A 79 22.17 -8.75 -18.41
N ASP A 80 22.31 -8.20 -17.22
CA ASP A 80 23.60 -7.88 -16.62
C ASP A 80 24.42 -9.16 -16.36
N LEU A 81 23.78 -10.23 -15.88
CA LEU A 81 24.42 -11.54 -15.73
C LEU A 81 24.87 -12.13 -17.08
N GLN A 82 24.09 -11.96 -18.15
CA GLN A 82 24.51 -12.38 -19.49
C GLN A 82 25.72 -11.60 -20.00
N ILE A 83 25.84 -10.32 -19.62
CA ILE A 83 27.05 -9.54 -19.92
C ILE A 83 28.22 -10.05 -19.08
N ALA A 84 27.99 -10.34 -17.79
CA ALA A 84 29.02 -10.84 -16.89
C ALA A 84 29.65 -12.18 -17.34
N THR A 85 28.99 -12.98 -18.17
CA THR A 85 29.56 -14.22 -18.71
C THR A 85 30.50 -14.01 -19.91
N ILE A 86 30.44 -12.85 -20.57
CA ILE A 86 31.23 -12.56 -21.78
C ILE A 86 32.33 -11.53 -21.55
N ILE A 87 32.30 -10.80 -20.43
CA ILE A 87 33.36 -9.86 -20.08
C ILE A 87 34.67 -10.57 -19.73
N PRO A 88 35.84 -9.97 -20.01
CA PRO A 88 37.12 -10.54 -19.59
C PRO A 88 37.21 -10.76 -18.08
N SER A 89 37.68 -11.94 -17.68
CA SER A 89 37.91 -12.35 -16.28
C SER A 89 39.12 -11.65 -15.66
N THR A 90 39.04 -10.33 -15.50
CA THR A 90 40.06 -9.49 -14.86
C THR A 90 39.43 -8.62 -13.78
N GLU A 91 40.17 -8.33 -12.71
CA GLU A 91 39.69 -7.49 -11.61
C GLU A 91 39.26 -6.09 -12.09
N SER A 92 40.02 -5.50 -13.02
CA SER A 92 39.72 -4.17 -13.56
C SER A 92 38.36 -4.13 -14.25
N VAL A 93 38.04 -5.14 -15.07
CA VAL A 93 36.77 -5.21 -15.80
C VAL A 93 35.60 -5.46 -14.85
N TYR A 94 35.78 -6.32 -13.85
CA TYR A 94 34.73 -6.57 -12.84
C TYR A 94 34.45 -5.34 -11.97
N LYS A 95 35.49 -4.59 -11.59
CA LYS A 95 35.33 -3.30 -10.89
C LYS A 95 34.59 -2.29 -11.76
N GLN A 96 34.95 -2.19 -13.04
CA GLN A 96 34.28 -1.31 -13.98
C GLN A 96 32.81 -1.69 -14.12
N PHE A 97 32.50 -2.98 -14.32
CA PHE A 97 31.14 -3.50 -14.40
C PHE A 97 30.28 -3.08 -13.20
N VAL A 98 30.76 -3.26 -11.97
CA VAL A 98 30.03 -2.83 -10.76
C VAL A 98 29.85 -1.31 -10.71
N SER A 99 30.87 -0.55 -11.14
CA SER A 99 30.85 0.91 -11.11
C SER A 99 29.92 1.53 -12.16
N GLU A 100 29.67 0.84 -13.26
CA GLU A 100 28.78 1.26 -14.35
C GLU A 100 27.33 0.83 -14.11
N ASN A 101 27.13 -0.32 -13.45
CA ASN A 101 25.81 -0.80 -13.05
C ASN A 101 25.27 -0.03 -11.83
N LYS A 102 24.85 1.21 -12.08
CA LYS A 102 24.24 2.09 -11.07
C LYS A 102 22.78 2.33 -11.36
N LYS A 103 21.99 2.44 -10.30
CA LYS A 103 20.58 2.81 -10.35
C LYS A 103 20.28 3.93 -9.36
N PRO A 104 19.25 4.76 -9.63
CA PRO A 104 18.84 5.80 -8.71
C PRO A 104 18.10 5.15 -7.53
N LEU A 105 18.79 5.01 -6.40
CA LEU A 105 18.26 4.37 -5.19
C LEU A 105 17.90 5.42 -4.15
N TRP A 106 16.79 5.20 -3.45
CA TRP A 106 16.41 6.00 -2.30
C TRP A 106 17.21 5.54 -1.09
N ILE A 107 18.08 6.43 -0.58
CA ILE A 107 18.88 6.17 0.61
C ILE A 107 18.52 7.16 1.71
N LYS A 108 18.54 6.69 2.95
CA LYS A 108 18.45 7.56 4.13
C LYS A 108 19.86 7.95 4.53
N LYS A 109 20.25 9.20 4.30
CA LYS A 109 21.54 9.75 4.71
C LYS A 109 21.29 10.98 5.59
N ASP A 110 21.92 11.02 6.77
CA ASP A 110 21.79 12.13 7.72
C ASP A 110 20.33 12.48 8.08
N GLY A 111 19.49 11.44 8.24
CA GLY A 111 18.07 11.58 8.57
C GLY A 111 17.17 12.03 7.41
N LYS A 112 17.73 12.38 6.25
CA LYS A 112 16.99 12.78 5.04
C LYS A 112 16.93 11.63 4.05
N ILE A 113 15.78 11.45 3.41
CA ILE A 113 15.61 10.52 2.29
C ILE A 113 15.99 11.28 1.03
N GLN A 114 17.01 10.79 0.32
CA GLN A 114 17.44 11.37 -0.94
C GLN A 114 17.66 10.27 -1.97
N GLN A 115 17.35 10.58 -3.22
CA GLN A 115 17.64 9.69 -4.33
C GLN A 115 19.09 9.94 -4.77
N THR A 116 19.94 8.93 -4.67
CA THR A 116 21.31 9.00 -5.17
C THR A 116 21.55 7.91 -6.20
N LEU A 117 22.44 8.18 -7.15
CA LEU A 117 22.95 7.15 -8.03
C LEU A 117 23.89 6.24 -7.23
N ALA A 118 23.50 4.99 -7.02
CA ALA A 118 24.25 4.01 -6.22
C ALA A 118 24.47 2.72 -7.03
N PRO A 119 25.56 1.97 -6.75
CA PRO A 119 25.78 0.66 -7.35
C PRO A 119 24.59 -0.26 -7.09
N LEU A 120 24.11 -0.95 -8.13
CA LEU A 120 23.03 -1.92 -8.01
C LEU A 120 23.49 -3.20 -7.30
N TYR A 121 24.73 -3.62 -7.57
CA TYR A 121 25.34 -4.81 -7.01
C TYR A 121 26.31 -4.44 -5.90
N LYS A 122 26.06 -4.98 -4.70
CA LYS A 122 26.97 -4.82 -3.56
C LYS A 122 28.22 -5.68 -3.70
N GLU A 123 28.06 -6.86 -4.30
CA GLU A 123 29.12 -7.83 -4.51
C GLU A 123 28.94 -8.54 -5.87
N ILE A 124 30.05 -8.85 -6.52
CA ILE A 124 30.12 -9.80 -7.64
C ILE A 124 31.36 -10.68 -7.48
N ALA A 125 31.22 -11.98 -7.76
CA ALA A 125 32.32 -12.93 -7.70
C ALA A 125 32.33 -13.85 -8.93
N LEU A 126 33.53 -14.11 -9.46
CA LEU A 126 33.79 -15.17 -10.42
C LEU A 126 34.26 -16.40 -9.64
N ILE A 127 33.53 -17.49 -9.77
CA ILE A 127 33.77 -18.73 -9.04
C ILE A 127 34.12 -19.83 -10.05
N ASP A 128 35.15 -20.62 -9.75
CA ASP A 128 35.53 -21.77 -10.58
C ASP A 128 34.64 -23.00 -10.35
N LYS A 129 34.82 -24.04 -11.17
CA LYS A 129 34.05 -25.29 -11.07
C LYS A 129 34.24 -26.03 -9.75
N ALA A 130 35.31 -25.75 -9.00
CA ALA A 130 35.59 -26.34 -7.70
C ALA A 130 35.05 -25.48 -6.53
N GLY A 131 34.39 -24.36 -6.83
CA GLY A 131 33.83 -23.45 -5.84
C GLY A 131 34.81 -22.41 -5.31
N ASN A 132 36.01 -22.29 -5.86
CA ASN A 132 36.96 -21.27 -5.41
C ASN A 132 36.65 -19.93 -6.07
N GLU A 133 36.54 -18.87 -5.27
CA GLU A 133 36.52 -17.51 -5.80
C GLU A 133 37.85 -17.21 -6.51
N LYS A 134 37.77 -16.68 -7.74
CA LYS A 134 38.91 -16.21 -8.54
C LYS A 134 39.01 -14.71 -8.56
N ILE A 135 37.86 -14.04 -8.63
CA ILE A 135 37.73 -12.60 -8.60
C ILE A 135 36.55 -12.31 -7.70
N LYS A 136 36.70 -11.35 -6.79
CA LYS A 136 35.61 -10.86 -5.96
C LYS A 136 35.71 -9.35 -5.89
N VAL A 137 34.60 -8.67 -6.09
CA VAL A 137 34.50 -7.21 -5.95
C VAL A 137 33.38 -6.93 -4.94
N VAL A 138 33.71 -6.22 -3.87
CA VAL A 138 32.77 -5.84 -2.80
C VAL A 138 32.81 -4.32 -2.66
N ASP A 139 31.62 -3.69 -2.64
CA ASP A 139 31.47 -2.23 -2.55
C ASP A 139 32.34 -1.46 -3.58
N GLY A 140 32.49 -2.04 -4.79
CA GLY A 140 33.27 -1.48 -5.90
C GLY A 140 34.79 -1.67 -5.80
N GLN A 141 35.29 -2.36 -4.78
CA GLN A 141 36.72 -2.66 -4.61
C GLN A 141 37.02 -4.14 -4.81
N ALA A 142 38.16 -4.45 -5.45
CA ALA A 142 38.62 -5.82 -5.56
C ALA A 142 38.99 -6.36 -4.18
N TRP A 143 38.51 -7.57 -3.88
CA TRP A 143 38.82 -8.26 -2.65
C TRP A 143 40.24 -8.83 -2.71
N PRO A 144 41.03 -8.75 -1.63
CA PRO A 144 42.40 -9.25 -1.63
C PRO A 144 42.46 -10.76 -1.93
N SER A 145 43.39 -11.18 -2.80
CA SER A 145 43.50 -12.58 -3.23
C SER A 145 43.70 -13.56 -2.06
N GLY A 146 44.37 -13.14 -0.98
CA GLY A 146 44.56 -13.95 0.23
C GLY A 146 43.32 -14.11 1.11
N LYS A 147 42.20 -13.47 0.76
CA LYS A 147 40.91 -13.56 1.46
C LYS A 147 39.80 -14.18 0.60
N LEU A 148 40.14 -14.68 -0.58
CA LEU A 148 39.21 -15.43 -1.43
C LEU A 148 38.93 -16.78 -0.78
N VAL A 149 37.66 -17.16 -0.75
CA VAL A 149 37.22 -18.40 -0.08
C VAL A 149 36.71 -19.43 -1.10
N ASN A 150 36.59 -20.67 -0.66
CA ASN A 150 35.84 -21.68 -1.39
C ASN A 150 34.39 -21.64 -0.91
N VAL A 151 33.47 -21.23 -1.77
CA VAL A 151 32.05 -21.06 -1.42
C VAL A 151 31.33 -22.39 -1.19
N SER A 152 31.90 -23.51 -1.64
CA SER A 152 31.38 -24.86 -1.37
C SER A 152 31.70 -25.32 0.05
N ASN A 153 32.60 -24.64 0.76
CA ASN A 153 32.94 -24.89 2.15
C ASN A 153 32.60 -23.66 3.01
N PRO A 154 31.33 -23.51 3.43
CA PRO A 154 30.83 -22.35 4.14
C PRO A 154 31.45 -22.17 5.53
#